data_AF-A0A925BRQ9-F1
#
_entry.id   AF-A0A925BRQ9-F1
#
_cell.length_a   1.000
_cell.length_b   1.000
_cell.length_c   1.000
_cell.angle_alpha   90.00
_cell.angle_beta   90.00
_cell.angle_gamma   90.00
#
_symmetry.space_group_name_H-M   'P 1'
#
loop_
_entity.id
_entity.type
_entity.pdbx_description
1 polymer ?
#
loop_
_entity_poly.entity_id
_entity_poly.type
_entity_poly.pdbx_seq_one_letter_code
_entity_poly.pdbx_strand_id
1 'polypeptide(L)' 'ILDKPYQTGRKVAENFKATMKIVFDQTLPQWNYTAQPELQVI' A
#
# COMPACT_ATOMS: atom_id res chain seq x y z
N ILE A 1 11.31 14.65 9.31
CA ILE A 1 10.93 14.54 10.74
C ILE A 1 10.92 13.04 11.08
N LEU A 2 12.00 12.52 11.66
CA LEU A 2 12.13 11.11 12.06
C LEU A 2 11.87 10.90 13.56
N ASP A 3 11.79 12.00 14.32
CA ASP A 3 11.77 12.00 15.78
C ASP A 3 10.35 11.88 16.35
N LYS A 4 9.35 11.72 15.48
CA LYS A 4 7.95 11.56 15.89
C LYS A 4 7.62 10.07 16.01
N PRO A 5 7.02 9.61 17.13
CA PRO A 5 6.57 8.24 17.23
C PRO A 5 5.49 7.97 16.18
N TYR A 6 5.61 6.84 15.49
CA TYR A 6 4.58 6.38 14.56
C TYR A 6 3.30 6.08 15.35
N GLN A 7 2.17 6.59 14.86
CA GLN A 7 0.88 6.27 15.46
C GLN A 7 0.49 4.84 15.12
N THR A 8 0.36 4.01 16.15
CA THR A 8 -0.11 2.62 16.04
C THR A 8 -1.63 2.55 16.17
N GLY A 9 -2.23 1.42 15.79
CA GLY A 9 -3.68 1.18 15.96
C GLY A 9 -4.62 1.84 14.94
N ARG A 10 -4.09 2.60 13.97
CA ARG A 10 -4.89 3.12 12.85
C ARG A 10 -5.42 1.95 12.00
N LYS A 11 -6.74 1.87 11.85
CA LYS A 11 -7.39 0.90 10.96
C LYS A 11 -7.62 1.54 9.59
N VAL A 12 -7.40 0.76 8.54
CA VAL A 12 -7.76 1.13 7.16
C VAL A 12 -9.26 0.85 6.94
N ALA A 13 -9.85 1.45 5.90
CA ALA A 13 -11.22 1.11 5.50
C ALA A 13 -11.35 -0.39 5.24
N GLU A 14 -12.52 -0.97 5.54
CA GLU A 14 -12.73 -2.43 5.54
C GLU A 14 -12.39 -3.06 4.17
N ASN A 15 -12.70 -2.37 3.08
CA ASN A 15 -12.45 -2.83 1.72
C ASN A 15 -11.03 -2.51 1.20
N PHE A 16 -10.27 -1.65 1.88
CA PHE A 16 -9.02 -1.10 1.34
C PHE A 16 -7.99 -2.17 1.00
N LYS A 17 -7.84 -3.20 1.86
CA LYS A 17 -6.89 -4.30 1.59
C LYS A 17 -7.39 -5.23 0.50
N ALA A 18 -8.71 -5.43 0.40
CA ALA A 18 -9.31 -6.33 -0.58
C ALA A 18 -9.17 -5.77 -2.00
N THR A 19 -9.20 -4.43 -2.15
CA THR A 19 -9.06 -3.75 -3.45
C THR A 19 -7.62 -3.32 -3.75
N MET A 20 -6.66 -3.55 -2.85
CA MET A 20 -5.28 -3.15 -3.06
C MET A 20 -4.57 -4.12 -4.00
N LYS A 21 -4.27 -3.67 -5.23
CA LYS A 21 -3.53 -4.49 -6.19
C LYS A 21 -2.04 -4.46 -5.89
N ILE A 22 -1.39 -5.62 -5.81
CA ILE A 22 0.07 -5.74 -5.75
C ILE A 22 0.59 -6.06 -7.14
N VAL A 23 1.48 -5.22 -7.68
CA VAL A 23 2.10 -5.37 -9.00
C VAL A 23 3.58 -5.64 -8.81
N PHE A 24 4.05 -6.81 -9.23
CA PHE A 24 5.48 -7.14 -9.22
C PHE A 24 6.17 -6.56 -10.44
N ASP A 25 7.40 -6.12 -10.25
CA ASP A 25 8.23 -5.68 -11.35
C ASP A 25 8.62 -6.87 -12.25
N GLN A 26 8.70 -6.63 -13.56
CA GLN A 26 9.04 -7.68 -14.54
C GLN A 26 10.56 -7.93 -14.65
N THR A 27 11.36 -6.94 -14.27
CA THR A 27 12.80 -6.87 -14.48
C THR A 27 13.59 -6.94 -13.18
N LEU A 28 12.98 -6.47 -12.07
CA LEU A 28 13.62 -6.42 -10.77
C LEU A 28 13.36 -7.72 -9.98
N PRO A 29 14.21 -8.03 -8.97
CA PRO A 29 14.09 -9.25 -8.17
C PRO A 29 12.73 -9.39 -7.48
N GLN A 30 12.35 -10.62 -7.09
CA GLN A 30 11.03 -10.99 -6.54
C GLN A 30 10.50 -10.15 -5.35
N TRP A 31 11.35 -9.34 -4.72
CA TRP A 31 10.98 -8.47 -3.62
C TRP A 31 10.54 -7.06 -4.04
N ASN A 32 10.65 -6.73 -5.33
CA ASN A 32 10.25 -5.42 -5.83
C ASN A 32 8.81 -5.44 -6.35
N TYR A 33 7.93 -4.73 -5.65
CA TYR A 33 6.52 -4.61 -6.01
C TYR A 33 5.97 -3.23 -5.66
N THR A 34 4.92 -2.84 -6.36
CA THR A 34 4.14 -1.62 -6.12
C THR A 34 2.73 -1.99 -5.68
N ALA A 35 2.28 -1.43 -4.55
CA ALA A 35 0.88 -1.47 -4.15
C ALA A 35 0.13 -0.35 -4.89
N GLN A 36 -0.71 -0.72 -5.85
CA GLN A 36 -1.46 0.18 -6.70
C GLN A 36 -2.92 0.23 -6.21
N PRO A 37 -3.36 1.34 -5.58
CA PRO A 37 -4.76 1.53 -5.26
C PRO A 37 -5.57 1.73 -6.54
N GLU A 38 -6.79 1.22 -6.56
CA GLU A 38 -7.75 1.62 -7.58
C GLU A 38 -8.05 3.11 -7.39
N LEU A 39 -7.86 3.90 -8.45
CA LEU A 39 -8.25 5.30 -8.45
C LEU A 39 -9.78 5.35 -8.33
N GLN A 40 -10.30 5.63 -7.14
CA GLN A 40 -11.66 6.12 -7.01
C GLN A 40 -11.67 7.53 -7.58
N VAL A 41 -12.07 7.66 -8.84
CA VAL A 41 -12.40 8.95 -9.45
C VAL A 41 -13.61 9.47 -8.68
N ILE A 42 -13.40 10.53 -7.92
CA ILE A 42 -14.43 11.24 -7.13
C ILE A 42 -15.22 12.16 -8.06
#